data_AF-A0A539EDV5-F1
#
_entry.id   AF-A0A539EDV5-F1
#
_cell.length_a   1.000
_cell.length_b   1.000
_cell.length_c   1.000
_cell.angle_alpha   90.00
_cell.angle_beta   90.00
_cell.angle_gamma   90.00
#
_symmetry.space_group_name_H-M   'P 1'
#
loop_
_entity.id
_entity.type
_entity.pdbx_description
1 polymer ?
#
loop_
_entity_poly.entity_id
_entity_poly.type
_entity_poly.pdbx_seq_one_letter_code
_entity_poly.pdbx_strand_id
1 'polypeptide(L)'
;FPAILSTTCLLLTAGVSQAQVDLPELPFTSKYGVSARAAGLGYAYGAVAEDGSALWFNPAGLAQIRKMELSGGLLYESQERTTGFDTATDGFAGTGTSSTSISLSQTPPTQLTFAYPFPTYRGSLVLGFGYQRLTPLSSDYLREGILEAPSGSTPGILETESFYEDGGIDFWTFGLGGDLSPNISLGGSLSYLDGNTQQDFEIGRLRLFTNGSTDVNGSDEVFLSTETRDADISGWTYSVGVLGRPSEKARIGVTLNGPESYDFEGYTTIRLEDQEKIDRQEFAFIDQIDLPLSLLFSAAYTPNNFLLTGDLRWTDWSQIDFEGPIRNEDRQRAYRATADFSIGAEYQFSGTPARIRAGFSTQPLPYQLMPTDVDFTFIPDDGSSSTFDDVSYYTRTYDEARFDSGRRYLTLGVGTLIDDALAIDLAYVNGLFERSADGGRWTEKWTTNRVYGTATFRF
;
A
#
# COMPACT_ATOMS: atom_id res chain seq x y z
N PHE A 1 -16.75 29.44 58.89
CA PHE A 1 -17.98 29.85 58.18
C PHE A 1 -17.59 30.68 56.96
N PRO A 2 -17.28 30.05 55.81
CA PRO A 2 -16.92 30.78 54.60
C PRO A 2 -18.12 30.91 53.64
N ALA A 3 -18.13 32.03 52.93
CA ALA A 3 -19.14 32.42 51.96
C ALA A 3 -19.01 31.62 50.65
N ILE A 4 -20.18 31.33 50.09
CA ILE A 4 -20.43 30.62 48.84
C ILE A 4 -20.20 31.61 47.68
N LEU A 5 -19.28 31.29 46.77
CA LEU A 5 -19.27 31.80 45.41
C LEU A 5 -19.16 30.58 44.48
N SER A 6 -20.28 30.19 43.88
CA SER A 6 -20.32 29.15 42.86
C SER A 6 -20.00 29.79 41.51
N THR A 7 -18.76 29.60 41.03
CA THR A 7 -18.42 29.82 39.62
C THR A 7 -18.64 28.49 38.90
N THR A 8 -19.85 28.27 38.43
CA THR A 8 -20.16 27.15 37.54
C THR A 8 -19.58 27.48 36.17
N CYS A 9 -18.42 26.90 35.85
CA CYS A 9 -17.94 26.78 34.49
C CYS A 9 -18.94 25.89 33.74
N LEU A 10 -19.83 26.49 32.97
CA LEU A 10 -20.62 25.75 31.98
C LEU A 10 -19.65 25.41 30.84
N LEU A 11 -19.10 24.20 30.90
CA LEU A 11 -18.51 23.52 29.76
C LEU A 11 -19.65 23.27 28.76
N LEU A 12 -19.83 24.18 27.81
CA LEU A 12 -20.50 23.89 26.55
C LEU A 12 -19.53 23.00 25.75
N THR A 13 -19.62 21.70 25.98
CA THR A 13 -19.15 20.69 25.03
C THR A 13 -20.07 20.80 23.82
N ALA A 14 -19.70 21.67 22.87
CA ALA A 14 -20.16 21.52 21.50
C ALA A 14 -19.77 20.09 21.08
N GLY A 15 -20.78 19.28 20.75
CA GLY A 15 -20.56 17.94 20.24
C GLY A 15 -19.62 18.06 19.04
N VAL A 16 -18.47 17.42 19.13
CA VAL A 16 -17.61 17.20 17.97
C VAL A 16 -18.42 16.28 17.07
N SER A 17 -19.02 16.84 16.03
CA SER A 17 -19.42 16.07 14.85
C SER A 17 -18.20 15.25 14.43
N GLN A 18 -18.26 13.95 14.67
CA GLN A 18 -17.16 13.07 14.30
C GLN A 18 -17.09 13.06 12.77
N ALA A 19 -15.98 13.54 12.23
CA ALA A 19 -15.65 13.40 10.83
C ALA A 19 -15.88 11.94 10.42
N GLN A 20 -16.64 11.74 9.36
CA GLN A 20 -16.99 10.44 8.85
C GLN A 20 -15.72 9.76 8.32
N VAL A 21 -15.32 8.69 8.99
CA VAL A 21 -14.12 7.95 8.64
C VAL A 21 -14.49 6.93 7.56
N ASP A 22 -14.27 7.29 6.29
CA ASP A 22 -14.31 6.31 5.18
C ASP A 22 -13.41 5.11 5.55
N LEU A 23 -13.76 3.90 5.14
CA LEU A 23 -12.97 2.67 5.28
C LEU A 23 -12.17 2.42 3.98
N PRO A 24 -11.08 3.16 3.69
CA PRO A 24 -10.25 2.84 2.53
C PRO A 24 -9.39 1.61 2.83
N GLU A 25 -9.01 0.92 1.76
CA GLU A 25 -7.90 -0.01 1.80
C GLU A 25 -6.63 0.72 2.25
N LEU A 26 -5.93 0.20 3.25
CA LEU A 26 -4.64 0.75 3.67
C LEU A 26 -3.56 0.46 2.60
N PRO A 27 -2.99 1.50 1.95
CA PRO A 27 -2.06 1.33 0.82
C PRO A 27 -0.78 0.59 1.22
N PHE A 28 -0.35 0.72 2.47
CA PHE A 28 0.87 0.13 3.03
C PHE A 28 0.76 -1.33 3.47
N THR A 29 -0.41 -1.95 3.27
CA THR A 29 -0.57 -3.42 3.38
C THR A 29 0.11 -4.16 2.23
N SER A 30 0.43 -3.45 1.15
CA SER A 30 1.17 -3.96 -0.01
C SER A 30 2.48 -3.21 -0.20
N LYS A 31 3.60 -3.92 -0.03
CA LYS A 31 4.93 -3.32 -0.14
C LYS A 31 5.63 -3.67 -1.45
N TYR A 32 6.47 -2.76 -1.91
CA TYR A 32 7.37 -3.00 -3.03
C TYR A 32 8.53 -3.85 -2.54
N GLY A 33 9.02 -4.73 -3.41
CA GLY A 33 10.24 -5.46 -3.09
C GLY A 33 11.46 -4.64 -3.46
N VAL A 34 12.52 -4.83 -2.68
CA VAL A 34 13.81 -4.17 -2.89
C VAL A 34 14.70 -5.06 -3.78
N SER A 35 15.67 -4.46 -4.48
CA SER A 35 16.59 -5.13 -5.41
C SER A 35 15.98 -5.65 -6.73
N ALA A 36 16.62 -5.32 -7.85
CA ALA A 36 16.29 -5.84 -9.17
C ALA A 36 16.50 -7.36 -9.27
N ARG A 37 17.49 -7.93 -8.58
CA ARG A 37 17.69 -9.39 -8.56
C ARG A 37 16.51 -10.11 -7.92
N ALA A 38 16.03 -9.60 -6.79
CA ALA A 38 14.86 -10.16 -6.11
C ALA A 38 13.60 -10.00 -6.96
N ALA A 39 13.39 -8.81 -7.55
CA ALA A 39 12.28 -8.58 -8.48
C ALA A 39 12.31 -9.55 -9.66
N GLY A 40 13.47 -9.81 -10.27
CA GLY A 40 13.59 -10.79 -11.37
C GLY A 40 13.23 -12.23 -10.99
N LEU A 41 13.28 -12.57 -9.70
CA LEU A 41 12.93 -13.87 -9.13
C LEU A 41 11.48 -13.92 -8.58
N GLY A 42 10.62 -12.98 -8.94
CA GLY A 42 9.26 -12.90 -8.39
C GLY A 42 9.25 -12.57 -6.90
N TYR A 43 10.32 -11.96 -6.37
CA TYR A 43 10.54 -11.73 -4.95
C TYR A 43 10.62 -13.00 -4.08
N ALA A 44 10.81 -14.18 -4.68
CA ALA A 44 11.14 -15.41 -3.96
C ALA A 44 12.61 -15.38 -3.52
N TYR A 45 12.94 -14.58 -2.51
CA TYR A 45 14.31 -14.20 -2.18
C TYR A 45 14.74 -14.59 -0.77
N GLY A 46 13.84 -15.04 0.11
CA GLY A 46 14.14 -15.29 1.53
C GLY A 46 15.29 -16.28 1.78
N ALA A 47 15.44 -17.31 0.95
CA ALA A 47 16.49 -18.32 1.08
C ALA A 47 17.81 -17.96 0.36
N VAL A 48 17.77 -16.96 -0.53
CA VAL A 48 18.88 -16.58 -1.42
C VAL A 48 19.33 -15.13 -1.25
N ALA A 49 18.72 -14.40 -0.32
CA ALA A 49 19.13 -13.05 0.05
C ALA A 49 20.54 -13.07 0.65
N GLU A 50 21.54 -12.81 -0.19
CA GLU A 50 22.97 -12.90 0.15
C GLU A 50 23.71 -11.59 -0.20
N ASP A 51 22.96 -10.48 -0.15
CA ASP A 51 23.38 -9.11 -0.43
C ASP A 51 22.71 -8.15 0.58
N GLY A 52 22.94 -6.85 0.46
CA GLY A 52 22.37 -5.85 1.37
C GLY A 52 20.84 -5.90 1.54
N SER A 53 20.09 -6.45 0.57
CA SER A 53 18.63 -6.64 0.69
C SER A 53 18.22 -7.72 1.70
N ALA A 54 19.16 -8.53 2.18
CA ALA A 54 18.92 -9.48 3.27
C ALA A 54 18.37 -8.80 4.54
N LEU A 55 18.65 -7.51 4.74
CA LEU A 55 18.05 -6.70 5.81
C LEU A 55 16.51 -6.76 5.82
N TRP A 56 15.89 -6.86 4.64
CA TRP A 56 14.44 -6.92 4.45
C TRP A 56 13.91 -8.35 4.33
N PHE A 57 14.54 -9.18 3.49
CA PHE A 57 14.00 -10.50 3.16
C PHE A 57 14.27 -11.54 4.26
N ASN A 58 15.53 -11.65 4.70
CA ASN A 58 15.96 -12.58 5.73
C ASN A 58 17.32 -12.15 6.29
N PRO A 59 17.37 -11.50 7.48
CA PRO A 59 18.61 -10.99 8.04
C PRO A 59 19.68 -12.06 8.30
N ALA A 60 19.33 -13.34 8.44
CA ALA A 60 20.32 -14.43 8.52
C ALA A 60 21.16 -14.57 7.24
N GLY A 61 20.62 -14.11 6.10
CA GLY A 61 21.31 -14.02 4.83
C GLY A 61 22.53 -13.11 4.83
N LEU A 62 22.58 -12.10 5.72
CA LEU A 62 23.75 -11.24 5.90
C LEU A 62 25.02 -12.06 6.22
N ALA A 63 24.88 -13.18 6.95
CA ALA A 63 25.99 -14.07 7.28
C ALA A 63 26.67 -14.70 6.05
N GLN A 64 26.11 -14.55 4.84
CA GLN A 64 26.69 -15.01 3.59
C GLN A 64 27.61 -13.99 2.94
N ILE A 65 27.53 -12.73 3.36
CA ILE A 65 28.29 -11.64 2.77
C ILE A 65 29.76 -11.77 3.23
N ARG A 66 30.68 -11.82 2.27
CA ARG A 66 32.12 -12.06 2.51
C ARG A 66 33.01 -10.84 2.29
N LYS A 67 32.52 -9.84 1.55
CA LYS A 67 33.22 -8.58 1.24
C LYS A 67 32.36 -7.42 1.70
N MET A 68 32.97 -6.25 1.90
CA MET A 68 32.18 -5.05 2.12
C MET A 68 31.36 -4.80 0.85
N GLU A 69 30.10 -4.41 1.00
CA GLU A 69 29.20 -4.23 -0.13
C GLU A 69 28.41 -2.93 0.05
N LEU A 70 28.30 -2.15 -1.02
CA LEU A 70 27.41 -1.01 -1.15
C LEU A 70 26.47 -1.26 -2.33
N SER A 71 25.16 -1.27 -2.09
CA SER A 71 24.15 -1.49 -3.13
C SER A 71 23.16 -0.35 -3.18
N GLY A 72 22.87 0.15 -4.38
CA GLY A 72 21.87 1.18 -4.64
C GLY A 72 20.90 0.73 -5.72
N GLY A 73 19.65 1.17 -5.64
CA GLY A 73 18.64 0.83 -6.63
C GLY A 73 17.63 1.95 -6.91
N LEU A 74 17.06 1.89 -8.11
CA LEU A 74 15.98 2.75 -8.59
C LEU A 74 14.85 1.89 -9.15
N LEU A 75 13.64 2.43 -9.11
CA LEU A 75 12.45 1.87 -9.71
C LEU A 75 11.86 2.91 -10.65
N TYR A 76 11.50 2.52 -11.86
CA TYR A 76 10.49 3.21 -12.65
C TYR A 76 9.19 2.42 -12.57
N GLU A 77 8.09 3.07 -12.21
CA GLU A 77 6.78 2.47 -12.17
C GLU A 77 5.79 3.25 -13.03
N SER A 78 4.92 2.51 -13.69
CA SER A 78 3.72 3.01 -14.33
C SER A 78 2.55 2.14 -13.90
N GLN A 79 1.50 2.78 -13.44
CA GLN A 79 0.28 2.14 -12.98
C GLN A 79 -0.90 2.72 -13.74
N GLU A 80 -1.73 1.85 -14.27
CA GLU A 80 -3.01 2.21 -14.88
C GLU A 80 -4.12 1.63 -14.03
N ARG A 81 -5.08 2.47 -13.65
CA ARG A 81 -6.27 2.09 -12.91
C ARG A 81 -7.49 2.45 -13.75
N THR A 82 -8.32 1.44 -14.01
CA THR A 82 -9.63 1.62 -14.64
C THR A 82 -10.69 1.35 -13.60
N THR A 83 -11.53 2.32 -13.34
CA THR A 83 -12.72 2.20 -12.51
C THR A 83 -13.92 2.08 -13.42
N GLY A 84 -14.90 1.26 -13.04
CA GLY A 84 -16.14 1.12 -13.76
C GLY A 84 -17.32 1.21 -12.82
N PHE A 85 -18.36 1.90 -13.28
CA PHE A 85 -19.62 2.05 -12.57
C PHE A 85 -20.79 1.82 -13.52
N ASP A 86 -21.57 0.78 -13.24
CA ASP A 86 -22.81 0.49 -13.95
C ASP A 86 -23.99 1.18 -13.27
N THR A 87 -24.70 1.96 -14.06
CA THR A 87 -25.86 2.72 -13.62
C THR A 87 -27.03 2.06 -14.30
N ALA A 88 -27.65 1.10 -13.61
CA ALA A 88 -28.76 0.31 -14.11
C ALA A 88 -30.02 1.17 -14.27
N THR A 89 -30.04 2.07 -15.26
CA THR A 89 -31.12 3.03 -15.50
C THR A 89 -31.80 2.74 -16.83
N ASP A 90 -32.58 1.65 -16.86
CA ASP A 90 -33.71 1.37 -17.78
C ASP A 90 -33.61 1.92 -19.23
N GLY A 91 -32.43 1.83 -19.86
CA GLY A 91 -32.23 2.11 -21.29
C GLY A 91 -32.18 3.60 -21.70
N PHE A 92 -31.82 4.52 -20.81
CA PHE A 92 -31.54 5.92 -21.21
C PHE A 92 -30.24 6.00 -22.05
N ALA A 93 -30.27 6.74 -23.17
CA ALA A 93 -29.08 6.87 -24.04
C ALA A 93 -27.98 7.66 -23.34
N GLY A 94 -26.80 7.05 -23.16
CA GLY A 94 -25.71 7.60 -22.34
C GLY A 94 -25.63 7.04 -20.92
N THR A 95 -26.53 6.13 -20.57
CA THR A 95 -26.45 5.32 -19.33
C THR A 95 -26.04 3.87 -19.63
N GLY A 96 -25.50 3.18 -18.62
CA GLY A 96 -24.81 1.90 -18.71
C GLY A 96 -23.51 1.93 -17.89
N THR A 97 -22.57 1.03 -18.20
CA THR A 97 -21.25 1.02 -17.56
C THR A 97 -20.40 2.21 -18.03
N SER A 98 -20.20 3.20 -17.15
CA SER A 98 -19.15 4.21 -17.30
C SER A 98 -17.82 3.60 -16.88
N SER A 99 -16.74 3.91 -17.59
CA SER A 99 -15.40 3.48 -17.22
C SER A 99 -14.39 4.60 -17.40
N THR A 100 -13.62 4.87 -16.35
CA THR A 100 -12.60 5.92 -16.33
C THR A 100 -11.24 5.31 -16.07
N SER A 101 -10.26 5.65 -16.91
CA SER A 101 -8.87 5.20 -16.76
C SER A 101 -7.96 6.35 -16.41
N ILE A 102 -7.09 6.14 -15.42
CA ILE A 102 -5.99 7.04 -15.07
C ILE A 102 -4.68 6.29 -15.10
N SER A 103 -3.61 7.01 -15.43
CA SER A 103 -2.24 6.51 -15.34
C SER A 103 -1.38 7.38 -14.44
N LEU A 104 -0.67 6.76 -13.50
CA LEU A 104 0.32 7.37 -12.63
C LEU A 104 1.71 6.80 -12.97
N SER A 105 2.75 7.62 -12.91
CA SER A 105 4.13 7.17 -13.13
C SER A 105 5.09 7.86 -12.18
N GLN A 106 6.04 7.10 -11.64
CA GLN A 106 7.03 7.60 -10.69
C GLN A 106 8.39 6.93 -10.86
N THR A 107 9.46 7.59 -10.39
CA THR A 107 10.82 7.03 -10.40
C THR A 107 11.51 7.11 -9.03
N PRO A 108 11.00 6.42 -8.00
CA PRO A 108 11.57 6.50 -6.67
C PRO A 108 12.91 5.72 -6.57
N PRO A 109 13.79 6.10 -5.63
CA PRO A 109 14.84 5.20 -5.17
C PRO A 109 14.20 3.98 -4.49
N THR A 110 14.82 2.81 -4.61
CA THR A 110 14.33 1.59 -3.93
C THR A 110 15.12 1.27 -2.68
N GLN A 111 16.44 1.34 -2.77
CA GLN A 111 17.32 1.01 -1.66
C GLN A 111 18.67 1.72 -1.78
N LEU A 112 19.29 1.95 -0.63
CA LEU A 112 20.72 2.16 -0.47
C LEU A 112 21.16 1.36 0.76
N THR A 113 21.94 0.31 0.55
CA THR A 113 22.34 -0.62 1.61
C THR A 113 23.85 -0.77 1.66
N PHE A 114 24.38 -0.92 2.86
CA PHE A 114 25.78 -1.16 3.15
C PHE A 114 25.90 -2.39 4.06
N ALA A 115 26.80 -3.30 3.71
CA ALA A 115 27.11 -4.48 4.50
C ALA A 115 28.59 -4.53 4.84
N TYR A 116 28.88 -4.75 6.12
CA TYR A 116 30.23 -4.82 6.66
C TYR A 116 30.48 -6.17 7.35
N PRO A 117 31.25 -7.08 6.74
CA PRO A 117 31.64 -8.34 7.36
C PRO A 117 32.77 -8.13 8.38
N PHE A 118 32.47 -8.34 9.66
CA PHE A 118 33.45 -8.30 10.73
C PHE A 118 34.43 -9.48 10.65
N PRO A 119 35.74 -9.26 10.82
CA PRO A 119 36.71 -10.34 10.97
C PRO A 119 36.42 -11.17 12.22
N THR A 120 36.10 -12.46 12.03
CA THR A 120 35.87 -13.40 13.13
C THR A 120 36.83 -14.59 13.04
N TYR A 121 37.13 -15.23 14.17
CA TYR A 121 37.99 -16.42 14.20
C TYR A 121 37.33 -17.65 13.58
N ARG A 122 36.00 -17.78 13.74
CA ARG A 122 35.17 -18.87 13.21
C ARG A 122 33.78 -18.33 12.87
N GLY A 123 33.25 -18.77 11.73
CA GLY A 123 31.94 -18.36 11.26
C GLY A 123 31.98 -17.01 10.53
N SER A 124 30.84 -16.33 10.55
CA SER A 124 30.64 -15.03 9.95
C SER A 124 29.87 -14.14 10.92
N LEU A 125 30.19 -12.85 10.93
CA LEU A 125 29.42 -11.81 11.56
C LEU A 125 29.38 -10.63 10.61
N VAL A 126 28.20 -10.14 10.27
CA VAL A 126 28.01 -9.06 9.32
C VAL A 126 27.04 -8.06 9.92
N LEU A 127 27.43 -6.78 9.92
CA LEU A 127 26.51 -5.68 10.17
C LEU A 127 25.98 -5.15 8.84
N GLY A 128 24.69 -4.87 8.79
CA GLY A 128 24.06 -4.21 7.67
C GLY A 128 23.39 -2.92 8.13
N PHE A 129 23.43 -1.92 7.27
CA PHE A 129 22.65 -0.69 7.39
C PHE A 129 22.02 -0.39 6.04
N GLY A 130 20.80 0.10 6.02
CA GLY A 130 20.18 0.46 4.76
C GLY A 130 18.98 1.39 4.88
N TYR A 131 18.83 2.21 3.86
CA TYR A 131 17.61 2.92 3.51
C TYR A 131 16.83 2.10 2.49
N GLN A 132 15.53 1.95 2.66
CA GLN A 132 14.64 1.23 1.75
C GLN A 132 13.31 1.96 1.62
N ARG A 133 12.85 2.22 0.39
CA ARG A 133 11.50 2.74 0.14
C ARG A 133 10.60 1.58 -0.24
N LEU A 134 9.82 1.12 0.75
CA LEU A 134 8.98 -0.08 0.62
C LEU A 134 7.52 0.24 0.34
N THR A 135 7.09 1.42 0.75
CA THR A 135 5.70 1.86 0.65
C THR A 135 5.67 3.24 0.03
N PRO A 136 5.56 3.37 -1.29
CA PRO A 136 5.12 4.63 -1.86
C PRO A 136 3.62 4.79 -1.60
N LEU A 137 3.26 5.96 -1.10
CA LEU A 137 1.88 6.37 -0.92
C LEU A 137 1.56 7.23 -2.13
N SER A 138 1.35 6.55 -3.26
CA SER A 138 1.06 7.21 -4.53
C SER A 138 -0.09 6.47 -5.17
N SER A 139 -1.26 7.10 -5.15
CA SER A 139 -2.49 6.53 -5.66
C SER A 139 -3.29 7.61 -6.36
N ASP A 140 -3.88 7.24 -7.49
CA ASP A 140 -4.81 8.06 -8.22
C ASP A 140 -6.09 7.25 -8.46
N TYR A 141 -7.21 7.94 -8.37
CA TYR A 141 -8.55 7.40 -8.48
C TYR A 141 -9.44 8.47 -9.04
N LEU A 142 -10.23 8.09 -10.02
CA LEU A 142 -11.30 8.91 -10.54
C LEU A 142 -12.41 7.96 -10.92
N ARG A 143 -13.61 8.37 -10.59
CA ARG A 143 -14.83 7.70 -10.92
C ARG A 143 -15.83 8.75 -11.32
N GLU A 144 -16.54 8.47 -12.39
CA GLU A 144 -17.61 9.33 -12.89
C GLU A 144 -18.73 8.44 -13.40
N GLY A 145 -19.97 8.76 -13.03
CA GLY A 145 -21.13 8.11 -13.62
C GLY A 145 -22.48 8.66 -13.19
N ILE A 146 -23.51 8.30 -13.95
CA ILE A 146 -24.86 8.84 -13.83
C ILE A 146 -25.65 8.05 -12.79
N LEU A 147 -25.75 8.55 -11.56
CA LEU A 147 -26.54 7.87 -10.52
C LEU A 147 -28.04 7.79 -10.87
N GLU A 148 -28.59 8.88 -11.41
CA GLU A 148 -29.99 8.97 -11.80
C GLU A 148 -30.10 9.61 -13.17
N ALA A 149 -30.81 8.94 -14.09
CA ALA A 149 -31.01 9.47 -15.43
C ALA A 149 -32.05 10.61 -15.43
N PRO A 150 -31.86 11.68 -16.22
CA PRO A 150 -32.85 12.74 -16.33
C PRO A 150 -34.17 12.24 -16.94
N SER A 151 -35.30 12.74 -16.43
CA SER A 151 -36.64 12.34 -16.86
C SER A 151 -37.55 13.56 -17.09
N GLY A 152 -37.93 13.78 -18.35
CA GLY A 152 -38.76 14.93 -18.73
C GLY A 152 -38.08 16.27 -18.45
N SER A 153 -38.63 17.05 -17.52
CA SER A 153 -38.04 18.31 -17.03
C SER A 153 -37.22 18.14 -15.76
N THR A 154 -37.19 16.95 -15.16
CA THR A 154 -36.43 16.66 -13.95
C THR A 154 -34.99 16.32 -14.35
N PRO A 155 -33.99 17.10 -13.87
CA PRO A 155 -32.58 16.76 -14.07
C PRO A 155 -32.25 15.44 -13.37
N GLY A 156 -31.34 14.67 -13.96
CA GLY A 156 -30.70 13.53 -13.32
C GLY A 156 -29.52 13.96 -12.46
N ILE A 157 -28.74 12.99 -12.02
CA ILE A 157 -27.58 13.19 -11.14
C ILE A 157 -26.35 12.52 -11.76
N LEU A 158 -25.30 13.31 -11.97
CA LEU A 158 -23.95 12.84 -12.28
C LEU A 158 -23.13 12.91 -10.99
N GLU A 159 -22.46 11.82 -10.63
CA GLU A 159 -21.52 11.79 -9.50
C GLU A 159 -20.09 11.66 -10.02
N THR A 160 -19.21 12.47 -9.46
CA THR A 160 -17.77 12.41 -9.66
C THR A 160 -17.12 12.19 -8.31
N GLU A 161 -16.16 11.28 -8.27
CA GLU A 161 -15.35 11.01 -7.09
C GLU A 161 -13.89 10.92 -7.53
N SER A 162 -13.01 11.61 -6.85
CA SER A 162 -11.57 11.53 -7.08
C SER A 162 -10.81 11.37 -5.76
N PHE A 163 -9.70 10.66 -5.83
CA PHE A 163 -8.78 10.52 -4.72
C PHE A 163 -7.36 10.55 -5.26
N TYR A 164 -6.57 11.45 -4.71
CA TYR A 164 -5.15 11.58 -4.99
C TYR A 164 -4.38 11.42 -3.68
N GLU A 165 -3.33 10.62 -3.71
CA GLU A 165 -2.39 10.47 -2.61
C GLU A 165 -0.97 10.63 -3.14
N ASP A 166 -0.16 11.45 -2.46
CA ASP A 166 1.27 11.55 -2.67
C ASP A 166 2.03 11.41 -1.34
N GLY A 167 3.24 10.87 -1.44
CA GLY A 167 4.10 10.62 -0.29
C GLY A 167 4.72 9.23 -0.30
N GLY A 168 5.15 8.78 0.87
CA GLY A 168 5.82 7.51 1.02
C GLY A 168 6.42 7.30 2.39
N ILE A 169 6.73 6.04 2.68
CA ILE A 169 7.32 5.59 3.94
C ILE A 169 8.65 4.92 3.65
N ASP A 170 9.67 5.47 4.27
CA ASP A 170 11.05 5.05 4.18
C ASP A 170 11.46 4.26 5.42
N PHE A 171 12.27 3.22 5.21
CA PHE A 171 12.72 2.31 6.24
C PHE A 171 14.23 2.46 6.42
N TRP A 172 14.62 2.94 7.60
CA TRP A 172 16.00 3.01 8.05
C TRP A 172 16.31 1.77 8.87
N THR A 173 16.95 0.79 8.24
CA THR A 173 17.13 -0.56 8.79
C THR A 173 18.57 -0.79 9.23
N PHE A 174 18.73 -1.20 10.48
CA PHE A 174 19.98 -1.76 10.99
C PHE A 174 19.81 -3.27 11.19
N GLY A 175 20.82 -4.06 10.82
CA GLY A 175 20.76 -5.50 11.00
C GLY A 175 22.10 -6.14 11.30
N LEU A 176 22.01 -7.34 11.84
CA LEU A 176 23.13 -8.19 12.21
C LEU A 176 22.82 -9.61 11.78
N GLY A 177 23.74 -10.27 11.09
CA GLY A 177 23.65 -11.69 10.77
C GLY A 177 24.96 -12.41 11.03
N GLY A 178 24.86 -13.66 11.46
CA GLY A 178 26.05 -14.48 11.69
C GLY A 178 25.80 -15.98 11.64
N ASP A 179 26.88 -16.73 11.46
CA ASP A 179 26.85 -18.20 11.46
C ASP A 179 26.89 -18.73 12.90
N LEU A 180 25.83 -19.41 13.33
CA LEU A 180 25.78 -20.11 14.61
C LEU A 180 26.49 -21.48 14.52
N SER A 181 26.38 -22.13 13.37
CA SER A 181 27.06 -23.38 13.05
C SER A 181 27.40 -23.40 11.55
N PRO A 182 28.20 -24.37 11.05
CA PRO A 182 28.55 -24.42 9.63
C PRO A 182 27.34 -24.42 8.67
N ASN A 183 26.20 -24.93 9.13
CA ASN A 183 25.00 -25.09 8.32
C ASN A 183 23.82 -24.24 8.78
N ILE A 184 23.98 -23.39 9.82
CA ILE A 184 22.88 -22.58 10.36
C ILE A 184 23.38 -21.16 10.61
N SER A 185 22.68 -20.19 10.04
CA SER A 185 22.84 -18.77 10.33
C SER A 185 21.61 -18.22 11.02
N LEU A 186 21.84 -17.19 11.82
CA LEU A 186 20.82 -16.38 12.46
C LEU A 186 21.05 -14.92 12.11
N GLY A 187 19.99 -14.14 12.08
CA GLY A 187 20.10 -12.70 11.99
C GLY A 187 18.88 -11.99 12.51
N GLY A 188 19.03 -10.71 12.80
CA GLY A 188 17.94 -9.83 13.13
C GLY A 188 18.14 -8.45 12.51
N SER A 189 17.03 -7.75 12.29
CA SER A 189 17.01 -6.35 11.86
C SER A 189 15.97 -5.56 12.65
N LEU A 190 16.22 -4.27 12.80
CA LEU A 190 15.33 -3.27 13.39
C LEU A 190 15.25 -2.11 12.40
N SER A 191 14.04 -1.63 12.13
CA SER A 191 13.76 -0.57 11.18
C SER A 191 13.01 0.56 11.88
N TYR A 192 13.50 1.78 11.69
CA TYR A 192 12.75 3.00 11.94
C TYR A 192 12.03 3.41 10.65
N LEU A 193 10.77 3.78 10.77
CA LEU A 193 9.91 4.22 9.69
C LEU A 193 9.79 5.73 9.77
N ASP A 194 9.93 6.39 8.62
CA ASP A 194 9.85 7.84 8.48
C ASP A 194 9.19 8.15 7.14
N GLY A 195 8.24 9.08 7.13
CA GLY A 195 7.49 9.37 5.92
C GLY A 195 6.52 10.53 6.10
N ASN A 196 5.80 10.80 5.02
CA ASN A 196 4.68 11.72 5.02
C ASN A 196 3.67 11.27 3.97
N THR A 197 2.46 11.78 4.09
CA THR A 197 1.39 11.60 3.12
C THR A 197 0.55 12.86 3.03
N GLN A 198 0.14 13.17 1.81
CA GLN A 198 -0.88 14.15 1.49
C GLN A 198 -1.95 13.43 0.70
N GLN A 199 -3.18 13.47 1.21
CA GLN A 199 -4.35 12.84 0.63
C GLN A 199 -5.36 13.93 0.29
N ASP A 200 -5.81 13.97 -0.96
CA ASP A 200 -6.89 14.82 -1.43
C ASP A 200 -8.02 13.92 -1.92
N PHE A 201 -9.16 14.03 -1.27
CA PHE A 201 -10.39 13.34 -1.63
C PHE A 201 -11.43 14.37 -2.05
N GLU A 202 -12.10 14.11 -3.17
CA GLU A 202 -13.21 14.94 -3.63
C GLU A 202 -14.36 14.05 -4.07
N ILE A 203 -15.57 14.41 -3.66
CA ILE A 203 -16.80 13.82 -4.18
C ILE A 203 -17.84 14.89 -4.42
N GLY A 204 -18.40 14.89 -5.63
CA GLY A 204 -19.37 15.90 -6.07
C GLY A 204 -20.54 15.29 -6.82
N ARG A 205 -21.69 15.97 -6.74
CA ARG A 205 -22.90 15.66 -7.50
C ARG A 205 -23.36 16.88 -8.29
N LEU A 206 -23.52 16.67 -9.60
CA LEU A 206 -23.97 17.69 -10.54
C LEU A 206 -25.33 17.30 -11.11
N ARG A 207 -26.19 18.29 -11.35
CA ARG A 207 -27.44 18.10 -12.11
C ARG A 207 -27.09 17.76 -13.56
N LEU A 208 -27.67 16.67 -14.07
CA LEU A 208 -27.54 16.24 -15.45
C LEU A 208 -28.83 16.54 -16.22
N PHE A 209 -28.79 17.39 -17.24
CA PHE A 209 -29.98 17.72 -18.03
C PHE A 209 -30.15 16.77 -19.23
N THR A 210 -31.37 16.67 -19.77
CA THR A 210 -31.71 15.78 -20.91
C THR A 210 -30.94 16.06 -22.20
N ASN A 211 -30.35 17.24 -22.35
CA ASN A 211 -29.48 17.63 -23.46
C ASN A 211 -28.00 17.22 -23.25
N GLY A 212 -27.67 16.56 -22.12
CA GLY A 212 -26.32 16.15 -21.75
C GLY A 212 -25.47 17.24 -21.11
N SER A 213 -25.98 18.46 -20.89
CA SER A 213 -25.24 19.48 -20.14
C SER A 213 -25.32 19.21 -18.64
N THR A 214 -24.24 19.52 -17.94
CA THR A 214 -24.18 19.61 -16.48
C THR A 214 -24.24 21.06 -16.03
N ASP A 215 -24.70 21.30 -14.80
CA ASP A 215 -24.75 22.64 -14.23
C ASP A 215 -23.37 23.06 -13.67
N VAL A 216 -22.48 23.53 -14.55
CA VAL A 216 -21.07 23.86 -14.21
C VAL A 216 -20.87 25.34 -13.83
N ASN A 217 -21.92 26.17 -13.85
CA ASN A 217 -21.81 27.63 -13.69
C ASN A 217 -22.03 28.09 -12.24
N GLY A 218 -21.42 27.38 -11.27
CA GLY A 218 -21.17 27.86 -9.91
C GLY A 218 -22.37 28.40 -9.13
N SER A 219 -23.58 27.95 -9.44
CA SER A 219 -24.80 28.36 -8.72
C SER A 219 -25.72 27.21 -8.34
N ASP A 220 -25.37 25.96 -8.66
CA ASP A 220 -26.27 24.82 -8.47
C ASP A 220 -25.54 23.44 -8.44
N GLU A 221 -24.29 23.36 -7.94
CA GLU A 221 -23.75 22.05 -7.53
C GLU A 221 -24.71 21.46 -6.51
N VAL A 222 -25.16 20.22 -6.68
CA VAL A 222 -26.06 19.60 -5.70
C VAL A 222 -25.30 19.43 -4.40
N PHE A 223 -24.03 19.06 -4.51
CA PHE A 223 -23.13 18.80 -3.40
C PHE A 223 -21.67 18.71 -3.90
N LEU A 224 -20.73 19.18 -3.09
CA LEU A 224 -19.29 18.95 -3.23
C LEU A 224 -18.65 18.81 -1.84
N SER A 225 -17.96 17.69 -1.62
CA SER A 225 -17.10 17.48 -0.45
C SER A 225 -15.67 17.36 -0.90
N THR A 226 -14.80 18.16 -0.29
CA THR A 226 -13.35 18.05 -0.41
C THR A 226 -12.77 17.77 0.96
N GLU A 227 -11.92 16.75 1.06
CA GLU A 227 -11.13 16.44 2.24
C GLU A 227 -9.65 16.41 1.87
N THR A 228 -8.86 17.24 2.54
CA THR A 228 -7.39 17.21 2.45
C THR A 228 -6.85 16.74 3.80
N ARG A 229 -5.99 15.72 3.77
CA ARG A 229 -5.34 15.15 4.95
C ARG A 229 -3.84 15.11 4.75
N ASP A 230 -3.13 15.89 5.56
CA ASP A 230 -1.67 15.93 5.59
C ASP A 230 -1.19 15.27 6.88
N ALA A 231 -0.23 14.34 6.78
CA ALA A 231 0.33 13.66 7.95
C ALA A 231 1.82 13.38 7.81
N ASP A 232 2.55 13.60 8.90
CA ASP A 232 3.87 13.01 9.12
C ASP A 232 3.68 11.59 9.67
N ILE A 233 4.54 10.67 9.22
CA ILE A 233 4.46 9.25 9.56
C ILE A 233 5.76 8.84 10.24
N SER A 234 5.65 8.20 11.39
CA SER A 234 6.78 7.56 12.05
C SER A 234 6.41 6.16 12.55
N GLY A 235 7.39 5.34 12.88
CA GLY A 235 7.09 3.99 13.35
C GLY A 235 8.30 3.10 13.51
N TRP A 236 8.04 1.86 13.92
CA TRP A 236 9.07 0.85 14.13
C TRP A 236 8.62 -0.54 13.68
N THR A 237 9.58 -1.34 13.24
CA THR A 237 9.40 -2.78 13.09
C THR A 237 10.72 -3.52 13.24
N TYR A 238 10.67 -4.84 13.36
CA TYR A 238 11.85 -5.70 13.43
C TYR A 238 11.64 -6.98 12.64
N SER A 239 12.71 -7.67 12.31
CA SER A 239 12.67 -9.00 11.71
C SER A 239 13.72 -9.91 12.32
N VAL A 240 13.41 -11.20 12.44
CA VAL A 240 14.33 -12.23 12.92
C VAL A 240 14.32 -13.38 11.93
N GLY A 241 15.50 -13.77 11.48
CA GLY A 241 15.69 -14.76 10.44
C GLY A 241 16.55 -15.93 10.90
N VAL A 242 16.23 -17.11 10.37
CA VAL A 242 17.05 -18.32 10.42
C VAL A 242 17.28 -18.81 9.00
N LEU A 243 18.51 -19.22 8.69
CA LEU A 243 18.87 -19.82 7.41
C LEU A 243 19.64 -21.13 7.62
N GLY A 244 19.04 -22.23 7.18
CA GLY A 244 19.62 -23.57 7.18
C GLY A 244 20.19 -23.96 5.82
N ARG A 245 21.31 -24.68 5.81
CA ARG A 245 22.01 -25.18 4.63
C ARG A 245 22.21 -26.70 4.74
N PRO A 246 21.16 -27.52 4.57
CA PRO A 246 21.26 -28.97 4.71
C PRO A 246 22.21 -29.63 3.70
N SER A 247 22.50 -28.96 2.58
CA SER A 247 23.56 -29.35 1.64
C SER A 247 24.13 -28.11 0.96
N GLU A 248 25.20 -28.27 0.18
CA GLU A 248 25.77 -27.17 -0.62
C GLU A 248 24.79 -26.63 -1.68
N LYS A 249 23.80 -27.43 -2.08
CA LYS A 249 22.83 -27.09 -3.14
C LYS A 249 21.49 -26.63 -2.60
N ALA A 250 21.21 -26.79 -1.30
CA ALA A 250 19.89 -26.52 -0.74
C ALA A 250 19.96 -25.54 0.42
N ARG A 251 19.03 -24.58 0.43
CA ARG A 251 18.87 -23.60 1.50
C ARG A 251 17.41 -23.56 1.93
N ILE A 252 17.16 -23.40 3.22
CA ILE A 252 15.82 -23.28 3.79
C ILE A 252 15.86 -22.13 4.79
N GLY A 253 14.94 -21.18 4.67
CA GLY A 253 14.86 -20.03 5.56
C GLY A 253 13.50 -19.90 6.21
N VAL A 254 13.49 -19.38 7.44
CA VAL A 254 12.29 -18.91 8.13
C VAL A 254 12.58 -17.51 8.64
N THR A 255 11.70 -16.56 8.31
CA THR A 255 11.77 -15.19 8.83
C THR A 255 10.47 -14.87 9.55
N LEU A 256 10.58 -14.30 10.75
CA LEU A 256 9.49 -13.65 11.46
C LEU A 256 9.67 -12.15 11.29
N ASN A 257 8.66 -11.51 10.71
CA ASN A 257 8.56 -10.06 10.67
C ASN A 257 7.62 -9.67 11.82
N GLY A 258 8.12 -8.84 12.73
CA GLY A 258 7.33 -8.33 13.84
C GLY A 258 6.18 -7.45 13.37
N PRO A 259 5.27 -7.06 14.28
CA PRO A 259 4.29 -6.02 14.00
C PRO A 259 4.97 -4.76 13.47
N GLU A 260 4.24 -4.00 12.67
CA GLU A 260 4.69 -2.72 12.12
C GLU A 260 3.79 -1.63 12.67
N SER A 261 4.37 -0.73 13.46
CA SER A 261 3.65 0.42 14.00
C SER A 261 3.75 1.60 13.04
N TYR A 262 2.64 2.30 12.86
CA TYR A 262 2.55 3.52 12.09
C TYR A 262 1.81 4.59 12.89
N ASP A 263 2.54 5.59 13.33
CA ASP A 263 2.04 6.76 14.02
C ASP A 263 1.89 7.90 13.00
N PHE A 264 0.66 8.40 12.84
CA PHE A 264 0.32 9.52 11.96
C PHE A 264 0.00 10.74 12.81
N GLU A 265 0.71 11.83 12.59
CA GLU A 265 0.44 13.13 13.22
C GLU A 265 0.19 14.16 12.12
N GLY A 266 -0.96 14.82 12.17
CA GLY A 266 -1.38 15.63 11.03
C GLY A 266 -2.61 16.48 11.25
N TYR A 267 -3.08 17.07 10.15
CA TYR A 267 -4.30 17.87 10.10
C TYR A 267 -5.19 17.40 8.96
N THR A 268 -6.49 17.40 9.21
CA THR A 268 -7.51 17.18 8.19
C THR A 268 -8.30 18.46 8.02
N THR A 269 -8.46 18.90 6.77
CA THR A 269 -9.37 19.96 6.36
C THR A 269 -10.50 19.35 5.56
N ILE A 270 -11.73 19.55 6.01
CA ILE A 270 -12.95 19.13 5.30
C ILE A 270 -13.68 20.40 4.85
N ARG A 271 -14.10 20.42 3.59
CA ARG A 271 -14.96 21.45 3.01
C ARG A 271 -16.17 20.77 2.42
N LEU A 272 -17.35 21.19 2.85
CA LEU A 272 -18.63 20.75 2.32
C LEU A 272 -19.32 21.96 1.69
N GLU A 273 -19.73 21.84 0.44
CA GLU A 273 -20.44 22.86 -0.32
C GLU A 273 -21.74 22.24 -0.85
N ASP A 274 -22.85 22.92 -0.62
CA ASP A 274 -24.14 22.63 -1.22
C ASP A 274 -24.79 23.91 -1.76
N GLN A 275 -26.05 23.84 -2.18
CA GLN A 275 -26.75 24.97 -2.79
C GLN A 275 -26.94 26.17 -1.85
N GLU A 276 -26.83 25.95 -0.54
CA GLU A 276 -27.18 26.93 0.48
C GLU A 276 -25.96 27.44 1.22
N LYS A 277 -24.94 26.60 1.41
CA LYS A 277 -23.85 26.87 2.33
C LYS A 277 -22.52 26.24 1.92
N ILE A 278 -21.46 26.85 2.45
CA ILE A 278 -20.12 26.26 2.50
C ILE A 278 -19.74 26.10 3.97
N ASP A 279 -19.55 24.86 4.39
CA ASP A 279 -19.02 24.47 5.69
C ASP A 279 -17.54 24.08 5.58
N ARG A 280 -16.74 24.53 6.55
CA ARG A 280 -15.32 24.19 6.63
C ARG A 280 -14.96 23.77 8.05
N GLN A 281 -14.34 22.60 8.17
CA GLN A 281 -13.82 22.06 9.41
C GLN A 281 -12.32 21.79 9.25
N GLU A 282 -11.54 22.08 10.29
CA GLU A 282 -10.11 21.77 10.33
C GLU A 282 -9.79 21.25 11.73
N PHE A 283 -9.12 20.10 11.80
CA PHE A 283 -8.74 19.49 13.08
C PHE A 283 -7.41 18.75 12.96
N ALA A 284 -6.65 18.78 14.05
CA ALA A 284 -5.46 17.94 14.20
C ALA A 284 -5.88 16.53 14.61
N PHE A 285 -5.13 15.53 14.16
CA PHE A 285 -5.31 14.14 14.57
C PHE A 285 -3.98 13.49 14.91
N ILE A 286 -4.07 12.46 15.76
CA ILE A 286 -2.99 11.51 16.02
C ILE A 286 -3.64 10.13 15.90
N ASP A 287 -3.23 9.38 14.89
CA ASP A 287 -3.72 8.03 14.62
C ASP A 287 -2.57 7.04 14.74
N GLN A 288 -2.85 5.85 15.25
CA GLN A 288 -1.89 4.75 15.27
C GLN A 288 -2.49 3.53 14.58
N ILE A 289 -1.69 2.89 13.74
CA ILE A 289 -2.06 1.66 13.04
C ILE A 289 -0.96 0.63 13.26
N ASP A 290 -1.31 -0.50 13.87
CA ASP A 290 -0.41 -1.61 14.07
C ASP A 290 -0.76 -2.76 13.12
N LEU A 291 0.11 -2.98 12.14
CA LEU A 291 0.00 -4.15 11.28
C LEU A 291 0.46 -5.40 12.04
N PRO A 292 -0.17 -6.56 11.80
CA PRO A 292 0.18 -7.77 12.48
C PRO A 292 1.50 -8.35 11.99
N LEU A 293 2.06 -9.25 12.81
CA LEU A 293 3.25 -10.02 12.45
C LEU A 293 3.01 -10.87 11.20
N SER A 294 4.09 -11.16 10.46
CA SER A 294 4.07 -12.10 9.34
C SER A 294 5.18 -13.14 9.42
N LEU A 295 4.91 -14.33 8.87
CA LEU A 295 5.86 -15.44 8.81
C LEU A 295 6.20 -15.73 7.35
N LEU A 296 7.49 -15.76 7.03
CA LEU A 296 8.01 -16.11 5.71
C LEU A 296 8.75 -17.45 5.78
N PHE A 297 8.29 -18.42 4.99
CA PHE A 297 8.99 -19.67 4.75
C PHE A 297 9.62 -19.62 3.36
N SER A 298 10.89 -19.99 3.25
CA SER A 298 11.63 -19.92 1.99
C SER A 298 12.47 -21.17 1.76
N ALA A 299 12.60 -21.58 0.51
CA ALA A 299 13.44 -22.70 0.11
C ALA A 299 14.10 -22.42 -1.24
N ALA A 300 15.34 -22.87 -1.38
CA ALA A 300 16.07 -22.76 -2.63
C ALA A 300 16.90 -24.02 -2.92
N TYR A 301 17.02 -24.33 -4.22
CA TYR A 301 17.80 -25.43 -4.74
C TYR A 301 18.62 -25.00 -5.95
N THR A 302 19.94 -25.20 -5.89
CA THR A 302 20.90 -24.72 -6.89
C THR A 302 21.68 -25.87 -7.54
N PRO A 303 21.11 -26.60 -8.50
CA PRO A 303 21.84 -27.61 -9.27
C PRO A 303 22.67 -26.96 -10.38
N ASN A 304 24.00 -27.04 -10.28
CA ASN A 304 24.94 -26.53 -11.28
C ASN A 304 24.73 -25.03 -11.54
N ASN A 305 24.41 -24.62 -12.76
CA ASN A 305 24.21 -23.22 -13.15
C ASN A 305 22.76 -22.74 -13.04
N PHE A 306 21.91 -23.52 -12.38
CA PHE A 306 20.50 -23.23 -12.23
C PHE A 306 20.15 -23.05 -10.76
N LEU A 307 19.26 -22.10 -10.47
CA LEU A 307 18.69 -21.86 -9.15
C LEU A 307 17.17 -21.88 -9.29
N LEU A 308 16.51 -22.62 -8.40
CA LEU A 308 15.09 -22.54 -8.12
C LEU A 308 14.90 -22.03 -6.70
N THR A 309 13.93 -21.14 -6.51
CA THR A 309 13.62 -20.56 -5.21
C THR A 309 12.12 -20.34 -5.08
N GLY A 310 11.59 -20.47 -3.87
CA GLY A 310 10.18 -20.31 -3.58
C GLY A 310 9.95 -19.86 -2.15
N ASP A 311 9.00 -18.94 -2.00
CA ASP A 311 8.64 -18.29 -0.75
C ASP A 311 7.13 -18.39 -0.51
N LEU A 312 6.75 -18.57 0.75
CA LEU A 312 5.38 -18.54 1.25
C LEU A 312 5.33 -17.59 2.45
N ARG A 313 4.60 -16.48 2.32
CA ARG A 313 4.33 -15.56 3.44
C ARG A 313 2.92 -15.79 3.95
N TRP A 314 2.77 -15.86 5.27
CA TRP A 314 1.46 -15.91 5.92
C TRP A 314 1.33 -14.74 6.90
N THR A 315 0.19 -14.05 6.83
CA THR A 315 -0.14 -12.90 7.67
C THR A 315 -1.61 -12.97 8.04
N ASP A 316 -1.93 -12.79 9.33
CA ASP A 316 -3.31 -12.72 9.81
C ASP A 316 -3.73 -11.26 10.02
N TRP A 317 -4.23 -10.64 8.96
CA TRP A 317 -4.66 -9.23 8.97
C TRP A 317 -5.89 -8.95 9.82
N SER A 318 -6.60 -9.96 10.33
CA SER A 318 -7.70 -9.74 11.28
C SER A 318 -7.21 -9.19 12.64
N GLN A 319 -5.89 -9.23 12.89
CA GLN A 319 -5.25 -8.73 14.10
C GLN A 319 -4.72 -7.28 13.95
N ILE A 320 -5.07 -6.55 12.89
CA ILE A 320 -4.73 -5.13 12.78
C ILE A 320 -5.38 -4.37 13.94
N ASP A 321 -4.60 -3.52 14.60
CA ASP A 321 -5.11 -2.63 15.63
C ASP A 321 -5.09 -1.18 15.16
N PHE A 322 -6.07 -0.41 15.65
CA PHE A 322 -6.26 1.00 15.31
C PHE A 322 -6.49 1.78 16.58
N GLU A 323 -5.74 2.87 16.76
CA GLU A 323 -5.97 3.85 17.82
C GLU A 323 -6.10 5.27 17.23
N GLY A 324 -6.70 6.17 18.00
CA GLY A 324 -7.00 7.53 17.55
C GLY A 324 -8.35 7.67 16.82
N PRO A 325 -8.63 8.86 16.26
CA PRO A 325 -9.82 9.14 15.46
C PRO A 325 -10.10 8.12 14.34
N ILE A 326 -9.07 7.48 13.80
CA ILE A 326 -9.20 6.48 12.73
C ILE A 326 -9.87 5.16 13.16
N ARG A 327 -9.98 4.91 14.48
CA ARG A 327 -10.50 3.64 14.99
C ARG A 327 -12.00 3.50 14.74
N ASN A 328 -12.38 2.46 14.01
CA ASN A 328 -13.77 2.07 13.77
C ASN A 328 -13.91 0.53 13.87
N GLU A 329 -14.93 0.02 14.56
CA GLU A 329 -15.16 -1.42 14.73
C GLU A 329 -15.38 -2.16 13.39
N ASP A 330 -16.00 -1.50 12.41
CA ASP A 330 -16.24 -2.07 11.09
C ASP A 330 -14.94 -2.19 10.28
N ARG A 331 -13.99 -1.26 10.49
CA ARG A 331 -12.67 -1.29 9.84
C ARG A 331 -11.88 -2.54 10.21
N GLN A 332 -11.93 -2.94 11.47
CA GLN A 332 -11.20 -4.11 11.96
C GLN A 332 -11.73 -5.41 11.34
N ARG A 333 -13.04 -5.47 11.04
CA ARG A 333 -13.68 -6.66 10.47
C ARG A 333 -13.53 -6.78 8.96
N ALA A 334 -13.00 -5.75 8.30
CA ALA A 334 -12.82 -5.71 6.85
C ALA A 334 -11.57 -6.48 6.36
N TYR A 335 -10.76 -7.04 7.27
CA TYR A 335 -9.49 -7.69 6.95
C TYR A 335 -9.52 -9.21 7.17
N ARG A 336 -8.89 -9.94 6.25
CA ARG A 336 -8.68 -11.40 6.34
C ARG A 336 -7.21 -11.79 6.33
N ALA A 337 -6.93 -12.97 6.87
CA ALA A 337 -5.63 -13.61 6.68
C ALA A 337 -5.32 -13.84 5.19
N THR A 338 -4.05 -13.67 4.81
CA THR A 338 -3.54 -13.91 3.45
C THR A 338 -2.37 -14.90 3.47
N ALA A 339 -2.19 -15.55 2.32
CA ALA A 339 -1.01 -16.37 2.05
C ALA A 339 -0.43 -15.96 0.69
N ASP A 340 0.73 -15.32 0.71
CA ASP A 340 1.40 -14.81 -0.48
C ASP A 340 2.38 -15.88 -0.96
N PHE A 341 2.33 -16.20 -2.25
CA PHE A 341 3.22 -17.18 -2.87
C PHE A 341 4.12 -16.53 -3.91
N SER A 342 5.40 -16.87 -3.87
CA SER A 342 6.40 -16.45 -4.86
C SER A 342 7.25 -17.62 -5.31
N ILE A 343 7.57 -17.68 -6.60
CA ILE A 343 8.51 -18.65 -7.17
C ILE A 343 9.42 -17.97 -8.20
N GLY A 344 10.69 -18.36 -8.21
CA GLY A 344 11.69 -17.80 -9.11
C GLY A 344 12.68 -18.82 -9.60
N ALA A 345 13.23 -18.57 -10.78
CA ALA A 345 14.33 -19.32 -11.37
C ALA A 345 15.42 -18.37 -11.88
N GLU A 346 16.69 -18.73 -11.67
CA GLU A 346 17.85 -18.04 -12.23
C GLU A 346 18.72 -19.06 -12.99
N TYR A 347 19.18 -18.68 -14.17
CA TYR A 347 20.14 -19.46 -14.96
C TYR A 347 21.37 -18.61 -15.28
N GLN A 348 22.55 -19.13 -14.97
CA GLN A 348 23.82 -18.54 -15.33
C GLN A 348 24.39 -19.22 -16.58
N PHE A 349 24.77 -18.43 -17.59
CA PHE A 349 25.36 -18.98 -18.80
C PHE A 349 26.78 -19.51 -18.53
N SER A 350 27.08 -20.71 -19.02
CA SER A 350 28.42 -21.29 -18.91
C SER A 350 29.46 -20.41 -19.59
N GLY A 351 30.55 -20.10 -18.89
CA GLY A 351 31.65 -19.31 -19.43
C GLY A 351 31.41 -17.79 -19.47
N THR A 352 30.29 -17.30 -18.96
CA THR A 352 30.03 -15.86 -18.80
C THR A 352 29.46 -15.55 -17.40
N PRO A 353 29.60 -14.31 -16.91
CA PRO A 353 28.96 -13.88 -15.66
C PRO A 353 27.48 -13.52 -15.84
N ALA A 354 26.95 -13.59 -17.06
CA ALA A 354 25.58 -13.19 -17.37
C ALA A 354 24.55 -14.19 -16.83
N ARG A 355 23.44 -13.65 -16.33
CA ARG A 355 22.33 -14.40 -15.72
C ARG A 355 21.01 -13.92 -16.27
N ILE A 356 20.08 -14.85 -16.44
CA ILE A 356 18.68 -14.57 -16.74
C ILE A 356 17.80 -15.12 -15.63
N ARG A 357 16.67 -14.45 -15.40
CA ARG A 357 15.74 -14.76 -14.33
C ARG A 357 14.31 -14.66 -14.83
N ALA A 358 13.46 -15.51 -14.29
CA ALA A 358 12.02 -15.43 -14.45
C ALA A 358 11.36 -15.79 -13.12
N GLY A 359 10.22 -15.19 -12.84
CA GLY A 359 9.48 -15.44 -11.61
C GLY A 359 8.01 -15.11 -11.73
N PHE A 360 7.28 -15.58 -10.73
CA PHE A 360 5.85 -15.34 -10.56
C PHE A 360 5.55 -15.15 -9.08
N SER A 361 4.66 -14.22 -8.76
CA SER A 361 4.17 -14.06 -7.40
C SER A 361 2.71 -13.65 -7.34
N THR A 362 2.12 -13.91 -6.17
CA THR A 362 0.75 -13.52 -5.81
C THR A 362 0.81 -12.70 -4.53
N GLN A 363 0.00 -11.65 -4.46
CA GLN A 363 -0.17 -10.81 -3.27
C GLN A 363 -1.66 -10.61 -3.03
N PRO A 364 -2.35 -11.60 -2.43
CA PRO A 364 -3.77 -11.49 -2.15
C PRO A 364 -4.07 -10.22 -1.35
N LEU A 365 -5.18 -9.56 -1.69
CA LEU A 365 -5.63 -8.41 -0.93
C LEU A 365 -6.18 -8.84 0.42
N PRO A 366 -5.71 -8.24 1.51
CA PRO A 366 -6.23 -8.52 2.84
C PRO A 366 -7.55 -7.78 3.10
N TYR A 367 -7.74 -6.62 2.49
CA TYR A 367 -8.97 -5.83 2.58
C TYR A 367 -10.09 -6.45 1.74
N GLN A 368 -11.26 -6.64 2.33
CA GLN A 368 -12.38 -7.40 1.76
C GLN A 368 -13.57 -6.55 1.32
N LEU A 369 -13.53 -5.24 1.53
CA LEU A 369 -14.64 -4.36 1.19
C LEU A 369 -14.28 -3.48 -0.01
N MET A 370 -15.31 -3.01 -0.71
CA MET A 370 -15.20 -1.98 -1.73
C MET A 370 -16.21 -0.87 -1.43
N PRO A 371 -15.80 0.41 -1.54
CA PRO A 371 -16.76 1.51 -1.52
C PRO A 371 -17.68 1.37 -2.75
N THR A 372 -18.99 1.34 -2.52
CA THR A 372 -20.00 1.19 -3.57
C THR A 372 -20.86 2.44 -3.64
N ASP A 373 -21.92 2.52 -2.87
CA ASP A 373 -22.85 3.65 -2.92
C ASP A 373 -22.50 4.73 -1.90
N VAL A 374 -22.82 5.98 -2.25
CA VAL A 374 -22.75 7.12 -1.34
C VAL A 374 -24.16 7.66 -1.15
N ASP A 375 -24.66 7.62 0.08
CA ASP A 375 -25.99 8.10 0.45
C ASP A 375 -25.85 9.43 1.20
N PHE A 376 -26.42 10.47 0.62
CA PHE A 376 -26.41 11.81 1.20
C PHE A 376 -27.65 12.00 2.06
N THR A 377 -27.46 12.41 3.32
CA THR A 377 -28.56 12.71 4.22
C THR A 377 -28.44 14.13 4.71
N PHE A 378 -29.47 14.92 4.43
CA PHE A 378 -29.65 16.24 5.03
C PHE A 378 -30.36 16.07 6.37
N ILE A 379 -29.75 16.52 7.47
CA ILE A 379 -30.39 16.54 8.80
C ILE A 379 -30.53 17.97 9.30
N PRO A 380 -31.76 18.44 9.53
CA PRO A 380 -32.00 19.69 10.22
C PRO A 380 -31.65 19.65 11.71
N ASP A 381 -30.84 20.60 12.19
CA ASP A 381 -30.42 20.64 13.61
C ASP A 381 -31.58 20.98 14.56
N ASP A 382 -32.61 21.67 14.06
CA ASP A 382 -33.80 22.03 14.83
C ASP A 382 -34.99 21.06 14.66
N GLY A 383 -34.81 19.98 13.89
CA GLY A 383 -35.86 19.01 13.57
C GLY A 383 -37.01 19.58 12.72
N SER A 384 -36.88 20.78 12.18
CA SER A 384 -37.82 21.38 11.22
C SER A 384 -37.32 21.13 9.80
N SER A 385 -38.15 20.53 8.95
CA SER A 385 -37.84 20.34 7.53
C SER A 385 -37.97 21.64 6.69
N SER A 386 -37.92 22.81 7.35
CA SER A 386 -38.23 24.13 6.77
C SER A 386 -37.21 25.20 7.11
N THR A 387 -36.18 24.82 7.85
CA THR A 387 -34.99 25.61 8.20
C THR A 387 -33.86 25.15 7.30
N PHE A 388 -32.98 26.09 7.00
CA PHE A 388 -31.91 25.97 5.98
C PHE A 388 -30.55 26.35 6.62
N ASP A 389 -30.43 26.15 7.94
CA ASP A 389 -29.21 26.41 8.73
C ASP A 389 -28.75 25.08 9.35
N ASP A 390 -28.40 24.14 8.48
CA ASP A 390 -28.28 22.71 8.81
C ASP A 390 -26.89 22.16 8.44
N VAL A 391 -26.55 20.96 8.94
CA VAL A 391 -25.28 20.26 8.65
C VAL A 391 -25.57 19.09 7.70
N SER A 392 -25.08 19.19 6.47
CA SER A 392 -25.11 18.11 5.47
C SER A 392 -24.03 17.07 5.77
N TYR A 393 -24.35 15.78 5.70
CA TYR A 393 -23.35 14.70 5.72
C TYR A 393 -23.70 13.61 4.70
N TYR A 394 -22.72 12.79 4.37
CA TYR A 394 -22.92 11.62 3.52
C TYR A 394 -22.69 10.35 4.31
N THR A 395 -23.02 9.22 3.74
CA THR A 395 -22.73 7.90 4.29
C THR A 395 -22.28 7.06 3.13
N ARG A 396 -21.32 6.17 3.36
CA ARG A 396 -20.83 5.29 2.32
C ARG A 396 -21.16 3.84 2.64
N THR A 397 -21.69 3.14 1.64
CA THR A 397 -21.90 1.71 1.67
C THR A 397 -20.62 0.99 1.27
N TYR A 398 -20.31 -0.07 2.02
CA TYR A 398 -19.15 -0.92 1.81
C TYR A 398 -19.60 -2.36 1.58
N ASP A 399 -19.59 -2.79 0.33
CA ASP A 399 -19.96 -4.15 -0.05
C ASP A 399 -18.75 -5.09 -0.08
N GLU A 400 -19.00 -6.39 0.05
CA GLU A 400 -17.95 -7.40 -0.05
C GLU A 400 -17.36 -7.43 -1.48
N ALA A 401 -16.05 -7.23 -1.54
CA ALA A 401 -15.27 -7.25 -2.76
C ALA A 401 -15.13 -8.68 -3.29
N ARG A 402 -15.63 -8.91 -4.49
CA ARG A 402 -15.34 -10.10 -5.28
C ARG A 402 -14.05 -9.91 -6.07
N PHE A 403 -13.07 -10.78 -5.84
CA PHE A 403 -11.82 -10.76 -6.59
C PHE A 403 -11.95 -11.56 -7.88
N ASP A 404 -12.19 -10.88 -8.99
CA ASP A 404 -12.22 -11.50 -10.31
C ASP A 404 -10.82 -11.94 -10.77
N SER A 405 -9.78 -11.18 -10.39
CA SER A 405 -8.38 -11.60 -10.46
C SER A 405 -7.58 -11.00 -9.30
N GLY A 406 -7.09 -11.83 -8.37
CA GLY A 406 -6.16 -11.38 -7.32
C GLY A 406 -4.85 -10.79 -7.87
N ARG A 407 -4.12 -10.01 -7.06
CA ARG A 407 -2.86 -9.38 -7.50
C ARG A 407 -1.84 -10.48 -7.83
N ARG A 408 -1.44 -10.50 -9.09
CA ARG A 408 -0.46 -11.46 -9.62
C ARG A 408 0.60 -10.71 -10.41
N TYR A 409 1.84 -11.18 -10.31
CA TYR A 409 2.98 -10.54 -10.94
C TYR A 409 3.78 -11.56 -11.74
N LEU A 410 4.10 -11.22 -12.97
CA LEU A 410 5.07 -11.93 -13.81
C LEU A 410 6.36 -11.11 -13.86
N THR A 411 7.49 -11.77 -13.67
CA THR A 411 8.78 -11.08 -13.58
C THR A 411 9.81 -11.68 -14.53
N LEU A 412 10.64 -10.80 -15.10
CA LEU A 412 11.81 -11.16 -15.89
C LEU A 412 12.99 -10.34 -15.38
N GLY A 413 14.18 -10.94 -15.37
CA GLY A 413 15.38 -10.25 -14.94
C GLY A 413 16.61 -10.67 -15.70
N VAL A 414 17.57 -9.76 -15.76
CA VAL A 414 18.91 -10.00 -16.28
C VAL A 414 19.93 -9.41 -15.33
N GLY A 415 21.11 -10.02 -15.27
CA GLY A 415 22.17 -9.53 -14.42
C GLY A 415 23.54 -9.97 -14.88
N THR A 416 24.56 -9.24 -14.47
CA THR A 416 25.94 -9.61 -14.72
C THR A 416 26.84 -9.16 -13.57
N LEU A 417 27.98 -9.83 -13.42
CA LEU A 417 29.03 -9.49 -12.49
C LEU A 417 30.29 -9.12 -13.28
N ILE A 418 30.82 -7.92 -13.05
CA ILE A 418 32.00 -7.37 -13.72
C ILE A 418 33.14 -7.38 -12.71
N ASP A 419 34.25 -8.02 -13.09
CA ASP A 419 35.50 -8.10 -12.32
C ASP A 419 35.34 -8.55 -10.86
N ASP A 420 34.35 -9.40 -10.57
CA ASP A 420 33.99 -9.87 -9.22
C ASP A 420 33.74 -8.74 -8.19
N ALA A 421 33.50 -7.52 -8.67
CA ALA A 421 33.39 -6.31 -7.87
C ALA A 421 32.07 -5.57 -8.10
N LEU A 422 31.61 -5.45 -9.35
CA LEU A 422 30.40 -4.70 -9.69
C LEU A 422 29.32 -5.63 -10.25
N ALA A 423 28.23 -5.82 -9.51
CA ALA A 423 27.03 -6.47 -10.02
C ALA A 423 26.04 -5.40 -10.52
N ILE A 424 25.46 -5.65 -11.69
CA ILE A 424 24.41 -4.83 -12.28
C ILE A 424 23.24 -5.76 -12.60
N ASP A 425 22.07 -5.42 -12.08
CA ASP A 425 20.84 -6.17 -12.28
C ASP A 425 19.73 -5.25 -12.80
N LEU A 426 18.94 -5.78 -13.74
CA LEU A 426 17.72 -5.17 -14.25
C LEU A 426 16.58 -6.17 -14.13
N ALA A 427 15.40 -5.70 -13.77
CA ALA A 427 14.20 -6.52 -13.78
C ALA A 427 12.98 -5.76 -14.26
N TYR A 428 12.09 -6.47 -14.93
CA TYR A 428 10.77 -6.01 -15.32
C TYR A 428 9.71 -6.83 -14.61
N VAL A 429 8.72 -6.16 -14.04
CA VAL A 429 7.60 -6.77 -13.33
C VAL A 429 6.31 -6.23 -13.94
N ASN A 430 5.45 -7.13 -14.39
CA ASN A 430 4.10 -6.82 -14.84
C ASN A 430 3.09 -7.38 -13.85
N GLY A 431 2.20 -6.53 -13.35
CA GLY A 431 1.16 -6.85 -12.39
C GLY A 431 -0.23 -6.64 -12.98
N LEU A 432 -1.16 -7.50 -12.59
CA LEU A 432 -2.59 -7.35 -12.89
C LEU A 432 -3.42 -7.63 -11.65
N PHE A 433 -4.47 -6.85 -11.46
CA PHE A 433 -5.43 -7.01 -10.38
C PHE A 433 -6.82 -6.54 -10.83
N GLU A 434 -7.86 -7.28 -10.45
CA GLU A 434 -9.25 -6.96 -10.78
C GLU A 434 -10.19 -7.35 -9.63
N ARG A 435 -11.05 -6.43 -9.22
CA ARG A 435 -12.11 -6.67 -8.24
C ARG A 435 -13.43 -6.01 -8.67
N SER A 436 -14.53 -6.54 -8.17
CA SER A 436 -15.86 -6.02 -8.37
C SER A 436 -16.70 -6.11 -7.09
N ALA A 437 -17.75 -5.29 -7.00
CA ALA A 437 -18.71 -5.29 -5.90
C ALA A 437 -20.13 -5.02 -6.42
N ASP A 438 -21.14 -5.20 -5.56
CA ASP A 438 -22.57 -5.04 -5.87
C ASP A 438 -22.96 -5.76 -7.17
N GLY A 439 -22.71 -7.07 -7.24
CA GLY A 439 -23.08 -7.88 -8.41
C GLY A 439 -22.33 -7.53 -9.71
N GLY A 440 -21.24 -6.76 -9.64
CA GLY A 440 -20.48 -6.30 -10.81
C GLY A 440 -20.81 -4.87 -11.23
N ARG A 441 -21.68 -4.18 -10.48
CA ARG A 441 -22.02 -2.77 -10.70
C ARG A 441 -20.80 -1.87 -10.51
N TRP A 442 -19.94 -2.20 -9.54
CA TRP A 442 -18.67 -1.51 -9.32
C TRP A 442 -17.54 -2.42 -9.74
N THR A 443 -16.63 -1.91 -10.56
CA THR A 443 -15.46 -2.67 -11.03
C THR A 443 -14.21 -1.84 -10.93
N GLU A 444 -13.09 -2.52 -10.72
CA GLU A 444 -11.81 -1.88 -10.60
C GLU A 444 -10.72 -2.81 -11.13
N LYS A 445 -9.94 -2.30 -12.07
CA LYS A 445 -8.85 -3.02 -12.71
C LYS A 445 -7.58 -2.22 -12.63
N TRP A 446 -6.51 -2.87 -12.22
CA TRP A 446 -5.18 -2.29 -12.13
C TRP A 446 -4.22 -3.06 -13.02
N THR A 447 -3.43 -2.33 -13.78
CA THR A 447 -2.26 -2.85 -14.50
C THR A 447 -1.04 -2.10 -14.00
N THR A 448 0.01 -2.83 -13.62
CA THR A 448 1.23 -2.21 -13.10
C THR A 448 2.43 -2.70 -13.89
N ASN A 449 3.31 -1.77 -14.26
CA ASN A 449 4.57 -2.05 -14.95
C ASN A 449 5.70 -1.42 -14.14
N ARG A 450 6.67 -2.24 -13.74
CA ARG A 450 7.82 -1.78 -12.96
C ARG A 450 9.11 -2.20 -13.63
N VAL A 451 10.07 -1.30 -13.67
CA VAL A 451 11.44 -1.55 -14.12
C VAL A 451 12.38 -1.23 -12.97
N TYR A 452 13.06 -2.24 -12.45
CA TYR A 452 14.05 -2.12 -11.40
C TYR A 452 15.44 -2.06 -12.00
N GLY A 453 16.28 -1.18 -11.47
CA GLY A 453 17.72 -1.19 -11.66
C GLY A 453 18.43 -1.25 -10.33
N THR A 454 19.47 -2.09 -10.23
CA THR A 454 20.30 -2.19 -9.03
C THR A 454 21.76 -2.33 -9.43
N ALA A 455 22.61 -1.57 -8.73
CA ALA A 455 24.05 -1.67 -8.85
C ALA A 455 24.64 -1.95 -7.46
N THR A 456 25.53 -2.93 -7.40
CA THR A 456 26.12 -3.41 -6.16
C THR A 456 27.62 -3.50 -6.32
N PHE A 457 28.35 -2.73 -5.51
CA PHE A 457 29.81 -2.67 -5.50
C PHE A 457 30.38 -3.38 -4.28
N ARG A 458 31.30 -4.32 -4.51
CA ARG A 458 31.96 -5.16 -3.51
C ARG A 458 33.44 -4.82 -3.42
N PHE A 459 33.94 -4.56 -2.22
CA PHE A 459 35.32 -4.15 -1.97
C PHE A 459 35.93 -4.76 -0.70
#